data_AF-A0A151E1N9-F1
#
_entry.id   AF-A0A151E1N9-F1
#
_cell.length_a   1.000
_cell.length_b   1.000
_cell.length_c   1.000
_cell.angle_alpha   90.00
_cell.angle_beta   90.00
_cell.angle_gamma   90.00
#
_symmetry.space_group_name_H-M   'P 1'
#
loop_
_entity.id
_entity.type
_entity.pdbx_description
1 polymer ?
#
loop_
_entity_poly.entity_id
_entity_poly.type
_entity_poly.pdbx_seq_one_letter_code
_entity_poly.pdbx_strand_id
1 'polypeptide(L)'
;MKLPRIKNITLVLIILIIFLFSIMGLFFLNIQLLKSPEIIIKIEVSEVNSKEAIISTTLDIDNPNSFDINIKNLKIVMFTPDGYKIAQASLKGGKILSYKNNTFTSDILVLFNGHSPELITTKVSCEASANLLFIEKTIPINIGIITNIEEFLNDISVPTLSVTIESIDLAQGGLDLKNSIEISNLNTFDIYIDDITFEIKSETDKVIGNAIINGGIVPAKDILLVQSKLTVLFESLNFEMLTMDISGNARAKIAGFDKEIPFNVQTKIVVPDLEDILLSKSSPTLISIKLDEKFTLKGILFYVTLEVFNNYNIDLVIRDITIGIYSVINDNNYLIGENHNISDIISKVGTSGYLTCKILVPYSKLLKNIGSLDWIMASGVGRVSIEGINQSAFIEIRGYHSLHPFR
;
A
#
# COMPACT_ATOMS: atom_id res chain seq x y z
N MET A 1 45.97 -32.66 -104.23
CA MET A 1 44.65 -32.44 -103.60
C MET A 1 44.83 -32.40 -102.09
N LYS A 2 45.13 -31.24 -101.50
CA LYS A 2 45.33 -31.06 -100.04
C LYS A 2 44.22 -30.15 -99.51
N LEU A 3 43.20 -30.74 -98.91
CA LEU A 3 42.16 -29.99 -98.20
C LEU A 3 42.71 -29.37 -96.89
N PRO A 4 42.14 -28.25 -96.42
CA PRO A 4 42.81 -27.32 -95.53
C PRO A 4 42.66 -27.72 -94.05
N ARG A 5 43.71 -28.32 -93.48
CA ARG A 5 43.80 -28.64 -92.03
C ARG A 5 43.67 -27.41 -91.12
N ILE A 6 43.91 -26.21 -91.64
CA ILE A 6 43.88 -24.95 -90.87
C ILE A 6 42.44 -24.57 -90.47
N LYS A 7 41.43 -24.84 -91.31
CA LYS A 7 40.03 -24.46 -91.02
C LYS A 7 39.45 -25.17 -89.80
N ASN A 8 39.80 -26.45 -89.58
CA ASN A 8 39.22 -27.24 -88.49
C ASN A 8 39.78 -26.85 -87.11
N ILE A 9 41.06 -26.44 -87.02
CA ILE A 9 41.67 -26.01 -85.75
C ILE A 9 41.10 -24.68 -85.30
N THR A 10 40.94 -23.70 -86.20
CA THR A 10 40.28 -22.43 -85.89
C THR A 10 38.82 -22.62 -85.47
N LEU A 11 38.09 -23.54 -86.08
CA LEU A 11 36.69 -23.82 -85.71
C LEU A 11 36.59 -24.39 -84.29
N VAL A 12 37.46 -25.34 -83.93
CA VAL A 12 37.52 -25.93 -82.58
C VAL A 12 37.89 -24.87 -81.54
N LEU A 13 38.83 -23.97 -81.87
CA LEU A 13 39.24 -22.89 -80.97
C LEU A 13 38.09 -21.89 -80.71
N ILE A 14 37.33 -21.54 -81.74
CA ILE A 14 36.16 -20.65 -81.63
C ILE A 14 35.08 -21.30 -80.78
N ILE A 15 34.78 -22.60 -80.98
CA ILE A 15 33.80 -23.34 -80.17
C ILE A 15 34.25 -23.37 -78.70
N LEU A 16 35.54 -23.60 -78.44
CA LEU A 16 36.10 -23.60 -77.09
C LEU A 16 35.96 -22.22 -76.41
N ILE A 17 36.24 -21.14 -77.15
CA ILE A 17 36.09 -19.76 -76.64
C ILE A 17 34.63 -19.42 -76.35
N ILE A 18 33.70 -19.79 -77.24
CA ILE A 18 32.25 -19.58 -77.03
C ILE A 18 31.77 -20.38 -75.81
N PHE A 19 32.24 -21.61 -75.65
CA PHE A 19 31.91 -22.45 -74.50
C PHE A 19 32.46 -21.84 -73.20
N LEU A 20 33.71 -21.36 -73.20
CA LEU A 20 34.30 -20.63 -72.07
C LEU A 20 33.53 -19.36 -71.74
N PHE A 21 33.16 -18.55 -72.73
CA PHE A 21 32.36 -17.33 -72.52
C PHE A 21 30.94 -17.63 -72.05
N SER A 22 30.34 -18.73 -72.50
CA SER A 22 29.01 -19.16 -72.06
C SER A 22 29.03 -19.64 -70.62
N ILE A 23 30.05 -20.42 -70.25
CA ILE A 23 30.31 -20.81 -68.86
C ILE A 23 30.57 -19.57 -68.01
N MET A 24 31.43 -18.66 -68.45
CA MET A 24 31.79 -17.44 -67.72
C MET A 24 30.62 -16.46 -67.60
N GLY A 25 29.74 -16.40 -68.62
CA GLY A 25 28.49 -15.63 -68.58
C GLY A 25 27.44 -16.25 -67.66
N LEU A 26 27.29 -17.57 -67.65
CA LEU A 26 26.46 -18.30 -66.68
C LEU A 26 26.98 -18.10 -65.25
N PHE A 27 28.31 -18.04 -65.06
CA PHE A 27 28.93 -17.68 -63.79
C PHE A 27 28.61 -16.24 -63.39
N PHE A 28 28.75 -15.29 -64.30
CA PHE A 28 28.49 -13.87 -64.02
C PHE A 28 27.03 -13.65 -63.63
N LEU A 29 26.10 -14.33 -64.31
CA LEU A 29 24.67 -14.30 -64.00
C LEU A 29 24.37 -14.93 -62.63
N ASN A 30 24.88 -16.12 -62.32
CA ASN A 30 24.63 -16.77 -61.02
C ASN A 30 25.25 -16.00 -59.83
N ILE A 31 26.42 -15.37 -60.01
CA ILE A 31 27.11 -14.61 -58.95
C ILE A 31 26.42 -13.26 -58.67
N GLN A 32 25.82 -12.63 -59.69
CA GLN A 32 25.02 -11.40 -59.51
C GLN A 32 23.64 -11.67 -58.87
N LEU A 33 23.17 -12.92 -58.86
CA LEU A 33 21.83 -13.30 -58.40
C LEU A 33 21.75 -13.83 -56.96
N LEU A 34 22.80 -13.69 -56.15
CA LEU A 34 22.72 -14.08 -54.73
C LEU A 34 21.72 -13.16 -54.02
N LYS A 35 20.55 -13.69 -53.71
CA LYS A 35 19.49 -13.00 -52.98
C LYS A 35 19.83 -13.03 -51.51
N SER A 36 19.61 -11.90 -50.84
CA SER A 36 19.69 -11.85 -49.38
C SER A 36 18.69 -12.86 -48.80
N PRO A 37 19.08 -13.66 -47.80
CA PRO A 37 18.12 -14.48 -47.07
C PRO A 37 17.10 -13.57 -46.38
N GLU A 38 15.89 -14.10 -46.24
CA GLU A 38 14.84 -13.46 -45.45
C GLU A 38 15.01 -13.90 -43.99
N ILE A 39 14.92 -12.95 -43.07
CA ILE A 39 15.13 -13.20 -41.65
C ILE A 39 13.93 -12.69 -40.87
N ILE A 40 13.27 -13.61 -40.19
CA ILE A 40 12.19 -13.31 -39.24
C ILE A 40 12.78 -13.47 -37.85
N ILE A 41 12.57 -12.46 -37.01
CA ILE A 41 13.11 -12.43 -35.64
C ILE A 41 11.93 -12.32 -34.68
N LYS A 42 11.86 -13.26 -33.75
CA LYS A 42 10.91 -13.24 -32.64
C LYS A 42 11.69 -13.04 -31.34
N ILE A 43 11.26 -12.06 -30.54
CA ILE A 43 11.87 -11.73 -29.25
C ILE A 43 10.77 -11.84 -28.20
N GLU A 44 10.98 -12.68 -27.19
CA GLU A 44 10.02 -12.89 -26.11
C GLU A 44 10.74 -12.75 -24.76
N VAL A 45 10.09 -12.10 -23.80
CA VAL A 45 10.56 -12.05 -22.42
C VAL A 45 10.06 -13.32 -21.74
N SER A 46 10.95 -14.23 -21.38
CA SER A 46 10.59 -15.54 -20.83
C SER A 46 10.56 -15.55 -19.31
N GLU A 47 11.49 -14.86 -18.65
CA GLU A 47 11.54 -14.75 -17.20
C GLU A 47 12.09 -13.38 -16.78
N VAL A 48 11.57 -12.84 -15.68
CA VAL A 48 12.03 -11.58 -15.11
C VAL A 48 12.07 -11.69 -13.60
N ASN A 49 13.24 -11.38 -13.02
CA ASN A 49 13.41 -11.26 -11.58
C ASN A 49 14.12 -9.93 -11.24
N SER A 50 14.43 -9.72 -9.96
CA SER A 50 15.04 -8.47 -9.49
C SER A 50 16.48 -8.23 -9.95
N LYS A 51 17.19 -9.27 -10.36
CA LYS A 51 18.59 -9.21 -10.78
C LYS A 51 18.70 -9.21 -12.29
N GLU A 52 17.97 -10.09 -12.96
CA GLU A 52 18.12 -10.37 -14.38
C GLU A 52 16.79 -10.69 -15.06
N ALA A 53 16.76 -10.44 -16.38
CA ALA A 53 15.69 -10.85 -17.27
C ALA A 53 16.24 -11.82 -18.31
N ILE A 54 15.47 -12.83 -18.68
CA ILE A 54 15.80 -13.76 -19.75
C ILE A 54 14.96 -13.38 -20.96
N ILE A 55 15.63 -13.02 -22.05
CA ILE A 55 15.01 -12.72 -23.34
C ILE A 55 15.35 -13.85 -24.31
N SER A 56 14.32 -14.59 -24.71
CA SER A 56 14.42 -15.64 -25.71
C SER A 56 14.32 -15.03 -27.11
N THR A 57 15.36 -15.19 -27.91
CA THR A 57 15.42 -14.73 -29.30
C THR A 57 15.39 -15.93 -30.24
N THR A 58 14.44 -15.93 -31.17
CA THR A 58 14.33 -16.91 -32.25
C THR A 58 14.56 -16.23 -33.59
N LEU A 59 15.47 -16.78 -34.39
CA LEU A 59 15.83 -16.31 -35.71
C LEU A 59 15.48 -17.40 -36.72
N ASP A 60 14.47 -17.15 -37.53
CA ASP A 60 14.12 -17.98 -38.68
C ASP A 60 14.74 -17.36 -39.93
N ILE A 61 15.71 -18.08 -40.52
CA ILE A 61 16.42 -17.63 -41.71
C ILE A 61 16.00 -18.52 -42.88
N ASP A 62 15.34 -17.92 -43.87
CA ASP A 62 14.97 -18.60 -45.11
C ASP A 62 16.02 -18.37 -46.20
N ASN A 63 16.39 -19.43 -46.89
CA ASN A 63 17.33 -19.38 -48.01
C ASN A 63 16.57 -19.42 -49.34
N PRO A 64 16.33 -18.27 -50.00
CA PRO A 64 15.63 -18.22 -51.28
C PRO A 64 16.52 -18.63 -52.47
N ASN A 65 17.79 -18.95 -52.23
CA ASN A 65 18.76 -19.27 -53.27
C ASN A 65 18.70 -20.76 -53.64
N SER A 66 19.06 -21.05 -54.89
CA SER A 66 19.14 -22.42 -55.41
C SER A 66 20.36 -23.21 -54.92
N PHE A 67 21.16 -22.64 -54.03
CA PHE A 67 22.37 -23.21 -53.46
C PHE A 67 22.39 -23.02 -51.95
N ASP A 68 23.18 -23.83 -51.26
CA ASP A 68 23.28 -23.77 -49.80
C ASP A 68 24.02 -22.50 -49.36
N ILE A 69 23.53 -21.90 -48.28
CA ILE A 69 24.18 -20.79 -47.59
C ILE A 69 24.69 -21.25 -46.23
N ASN A 70 25.76 -20.65 -45.75
CA ASN A 70 26.31 -20.89 -44.43
C ASN A 70 26.26 -19.59 -43.63
N ILE A 71 25.55 -19.62 -42.51
CA ILE A 71 25.48 -18.49 -41.60
C ILE A 71 26.67 -18.59 -40.64
N LYS A 72 27.46 -17.52 -40.57
CA LYS A 72 28.63 -17.40 -39.68
C LYS A 72 28.51 -16.16 -38.82
N ASN A 73 29.28 -16.13 -37.73
CA ASN A 73 29.46 -14.96 -36.86
C ASN A 73 28.14 -14.35 -36.37
N LEU A 74 27.12 -15.18 -36.10
CA LEU A 74 25.83 -14.68 -35.66
C LEU A 74 25.96 -14.12 -34.25
N LYS A 75 25.68 -12.82 -34.12
CA LYS A 75 25.85 -12.05 -32.90
C LYS A 75 24.60 -11.22 -32.67
N ILE A 76 24.12 -11.25 -31.44
CA ILE A 76 23.00 -10.45 -30.96
C ILE A 76 23.53 -9.49 -29.91
N VAL A 77 23.22 -8.21 -30.04
CA VAL A 77 23.57 -7.17 -29.07
C VAL A 77 22.34 -6.33 -28.76
N MET A 78 22.05 -6.14 -27.48
CA MET A 78 20.88 -5.41 -27.02
C MET A 78 21.31 -4.12 -26.33
N PHE A 79 20.55 -3.05 -26.57
CA PHE A 79 20.78 -1.72 -26.03
C PHE A 79 19.48 -1.11 -25.48
N THR A 80 19.59 -0.32 -24.42
CA THR A 80 18.55 0.57 -23.89
C THR A 80 18.40 1.84 -24.75
N PRO A 81 17.36 2.67 -24.52
CA PRO A 81 17.10 3.86 -25.34
C PRO A 81 18.23 4.89 -25.31
N ASP A 82 18.96 4.96 -24.19
CA ASP A 82 20.12 5.82 -23.99
C ASP A 82 21.43 5.25 -24.58
N GLY A 83 21.36 4.07 -25.20
CA GLY A 83 22.49 3.42 -25.86
C GLY A 83 23.36 2.55 -24.94
N TYR A 84 22.97 2.35 -23.68
CA TYR A 84 23.68 1.43 -22.79
C TYR A 84 23.50 -0.03 -23.23
N LYS A 85 24.60 -0.80 -23.26
CA LYS A 85 24.61 -2.18 -23.72
C LYS A 85 24.21 -3.11 -22.57
N ILE A 86 23.05 -3.74 -22.70
CA ILE A 86 22.47 -4.60 -21.65
C ILE A 86 22.75 -6.08 -21.84
N ALA A 87 23.05 -6.53 -23.07
CA ALA A 87 23.39 -7.92 -23.33
C ALA A 87 24.18 -8.13 -24.63
N GLN A 88 24.88 -9.26 -24.71
CA GLN A 88 25.47 -9.77 -25.94
C GLN A 88 25.47 -11.30 -25.94
N ALA A 89 25.04 -11.90 -27.04
CA ALA A 89 25.14 -13.34 -27.28
C ALA A 89 25.78 -13.61 -28.64
N SER A 90 26.51 -14.72 -28.72
CA SER A 90 27.04 -15.25 -29.97
C SER A 90 26.45 -16.63 -30.18
N LEU A 91 25.84 -16.84 -31.34
CA LEU A 91 25.20 -18.10 -31.71
C LEU A 91 26.07 -18.83 -32.71
N LYS A 92 26.13 -20.15 -32.56
CA LYS A 92 26.76 -21.00 -33.57
C LYS A 92 25.85 -21.00 -34.79
N GLY A 93 26.31 -20.33 -35.85
CA GLY A 93 25.64 -20.40 -37.14
C GLY A 93 25.71 -21.80 -37.74
N GLY A 94 25.11 -21.96 -38.92
CA GLY A 94 25.03 -23.25 -39.57
C GLY A 94 24.68 -23.16 -41.04
N LYS A 95 24.73 -24.33 -41.68
CA LYS A 95 24.37 -24.49 -43.08
C LYS A 95 22.86 -24.51 -43.24
N ILE A 96 22.34 -23.74 -44.18
CA ILE A 96 20.94 -23.71 -44.60
C ILE A 96 20.90 -24.20 -46.04
N LEU A 97 20.17 -25.29 -46.28
CA LEU A 97 20.10 -25.88 -47.60
C LEU A 97 19.34 -24.98 -48.58
N SER A 98 19.56 -25.20 -49.88
CA SER A 98 18.80 -24.58 -50.97
C SER A 98 17.28 -24.66 -50.75
N TYR A 99 16.59 -23.52 -50.83
CA TYR A 99 15.14 -23.39 -50.62
C TYR A 99 14.62 -24.00 -49.30
N LYS A 100 15.45 -23.97 -48.26
CA LYS A 100 15.11 -24.39 -46.90
C LYS A 100 15.29 -23.25 -45.93
N ASN A 101 14.62 -23.36 -44.79
CA ASN A 101 14.83 -22.50 -43.64
C ASN A 101 15.64 -23.23 -42.56
N ASN A 102 16.18 -22.46 -41.64
CA ASN A 102 16.72 -22.99 -40.39
C ASN A 102 16.45 -22.01 -39.25
N THR A 103 16.20 -22.55 -38.07
CA THR A 103 15.84 -21.78 -36.86
C THR A 103 17.00 -21.77 -35.89
N PHE A 104 17.36 -20.60 -35.39
CA PHE A 104 18.37 -20.42 -34.35
C PHE A 104 17.71 -19.80 -33.13
N THR A 105 17.85 -20.44 -31.97
CA THR A 105 17.29 -19.95 -30.71
C THR A 105 18.40 -19.63 -29.72
N SER A 106 18.19 -18.58 -28.92
CA SER A 106 19.08 -18.21 -27.82
C SER A 106 18.28 -17.60 -26.68
N ASP A 107 18.57 -18.05 -25.47
CA ASP A 107 18.17 -17.35 -24.26
C ASP A 107 19.30 -16.40 -23.86
N ILE A 108 18.96 -15.13 -23.70
CA ILE A 108 19.91 -14.06 -23.46
C ILE A 108 19.61 -13.46 -22.10
N LEU A 109 20.60 -13.52 -21.21
CA LEU A 109 20.55 -12.84 -19.92
C LEU A 109 20.76 -11.34 -20.10
N VAL A 110 19.84 -10.57 -19.56
CA VAL A 110 19.77 -9.11 -19.67
C VAL A 110 19.83 -8.47 -18.28
N LEU A 111 20.69 -7.46 -18.17
CA LEU A 111 20.88 -6.66 -16.96
C LEU A 111 20.75 -5.18 -17.32
N PHE A 112 19.74 -4.50 -16.79
CA PHE A 112 19.50 -3.09 -17.09
C PHE A 112 20.35 -2.15 -16.23
N ASN A 113 20.80 -2.57 -15.04
CA ASN A 113 21.70 -1.79 -14.17
C ASN A 113 21.25 -0.33 -13.94
N GLY A 114 19.95 -0.10 -13.73
CA GLY A 114 19.37 1.22 -13.48
C GLY A 114 18.95 1.99 -14.73
N HIS A 115 19.25 1.49 -15.93
CA HIS A 115 18.83 2.11 -17.20
C HIS A 115 17.40 1.71 -17.55
N SER A 116 16.63 2.62 -18.18
CA SER A 116 15.22 2.37 -18.49
C SER A 116 15.06 1.21 -19.50
N PRO A 117 14.22 0.21 -19.18
CA PRO A 117 13.96 -0.92 -20.05
C PRO A 117 12.90 -0.66 -21.13
N GLU A 118 12.17 0.47 -21.11
CA GLU A 118 10.99 0.73 -21.96
C GLU A 118 11.14 0.31 -23.43
N LEU A 119 12.26 0.66 -24.07
CA LEU A 119 12.58 0.23 -25.42
C LEU A 119 13.92 -0.51 -25.44
N ILE A 120 13.92 -1.69 -26.05
CA ILE A 120 15.14 -2.48 -26.29
C ILE A 120 15.44 -2.44 -27.79
N THR A 121 16.61 -1.90 -28.13
CA THR A 121 17.15 -2.01 -29.49
C THR A 121 18.01 -3.27 -29.59
N THR A 122 17.52 -4.27 -30.31
CA THR A 122 18.25 -5.50 -30.61
C THR A 122 18.91 -5.39 -31.98
N LYS A 123 20.23 -5.51 -32.03
CA LYS A 123 21.02 -5.60 -33.26
C LYS A 123 21.47 -7.02 -33.47
N VAL A 124 21.05 -7.61 -34.58
CA VAL A 124 21.50 -8.93 -35.04
C VAL A 124 22.43 -8.74 -36.22
N SER A 125 23.66 -9.22 -36.09
CA SER A 125 24.66 -9.19 -37.15
C SER A 125 25.12 -10.60 -37.46
N CYS A 126 25.20 -10.96 -38.75
CA CYS A 126 25.79 -12.22 -39.19
C CYS A 126 26.41 -12.09 -40.58
N GLU A 127 27.13 -13.12 -40.99
CA GLU A 127 27.69 -13.25 -42.33
C GLU A 127 27.06 -14.44 -43.03
N ALA A 128 26.32 -14.19 -44.11
CA ALA A 128 25.84 -15.26 -44.98
C ALA A 128 26.89 -15.52 -46.06
N SER A 129 27.51 -16.69 -46.04
CA SER A 129 28.47 -17.10 -47.05
C SER A 129 27.92 -18.21 -47.95
N ALA A 130 28.26 -18.15 -49.24
CA ALA A 130 27.94 -19.20 -50.19
C ALA A 130 29.22 -19.63 -50.92
N ASN A 131 29.43 -20.94 -51.00
CA ASN A 131 30.53 -21.52 -51.75
C ASN A 131 30.08 -21.78 -53.19
N LEU A 132 30.55 -20.94 -54.10
CA LEU A 132 30.34 -21.10 -55.53
C LEU A 132 31.62 -21.69 -56.13
N LEU A 133 31.71 -23.03 -56.13
CA LEU A 133 32.89 -23.80 -56.53
C LEU A 133 34.15 -23.47 -55.72
N PHE A 134 35.01 -22.57 -56.23
CA PHE A 134 36.29 -22.18 -55.64
C PHE A 134 36.29 -20.77 -55.02
N ILE A 135 35.16 -20.06 -55.08
CA ILE A 135 35.03 -18.70 -54.55
C ILE A 135 33.96 -18.69 -53.46
N GLU A 136 34.35 -18.30 -52.25
CA GLU A 136 33.41 -18.02 -51.16
C GLU A 136 32.98 -16.55 -51.26
N LYS A 137 31.68 -16.31 -51.42
CA LYS A 137 31.11 -14.96 -51.40
C LYS A 137 30.37 -14.78 -50.08
N THR A 138 30.70 -13.71 -49.36
CA THR A 138 30.08 -13.38 -48.06
C THR A 138 29.28 -12.10 -48.18
N ILE A 139 28.07 -12.10 -47.62
CA ILE A 139 27.24 -10.91 -47.45
C ILE A 139 27.09 -10.64 -45.95
N PRO A 140 27.49 -9.45 -45.47
CA PRO A 140 27.19 -9.03 -44.12
C PRO A 140 25.72 -8.68 -44.00
N ILE A 141 25.05 -9.22 -43.00
CA ILE A 141 23.65 -8.95 -42.69
C ILE A 141 23.61 -8.25 -41.33
N ASN A 142 22.96 -7.10 -41.27
CA ASN A 142 22.76 -6.33 -40.05
C ASN A 142 21.28 -5.93 -39.98
N ILE A 143 20.60 -6.38 -38.93
CA ILE A 143 19.19 -6.10 -38.68
C ILE A 143 19.08 -5.42 -37.32
N GLY A 144 18.32 -4.33 -37.28
CA GLY A 144 17.96 -3.64 -36.04
C GLY A 144 16.47 -3.77 -35.79
N ILE A 145 16.11 -4.19 -34.58
CA ILE A 145 14.72 -4.29 -34.13
C ILE A 145 14.59 -3.46 -32.86
N ILE A 146 13.48 -2.74 -32.75
CA ILE A 146 13.10 -2.03 -31.55
C ILE A 146 11.91 -2.78 -30.96
N THR A 147 12.08 -3.31 -29.75
CA THR A 147 11.03 -3.98 -28.99
C THR A 147 10.57 -3.04 -27.90
N ASN A 148 9.27 -2.77 -27.84
CA ASN A 148 8.66 -2.08 -26.72
C ASN A 148 8.31 -3.11 -25.64
N ILE A 149 8.83 -2.93 -24.42
CA ILE A 149 8.47 -3.75 -23.25
C ILE A 149 7.76 -2.93 -22.17
N GLU A 150 7.40 -1.68 -22.47
CA GLU A 150 6.58 -0.81 -21.62
C GLU A 150 5.26 -1.46 -21.24
N GLU A 151 4.61 -2.20 -22.15
CA GLU A 151 3.40 -2.97 -21.85
C GLU A 151 3.62 -3.95 -20.70
N PHE A 152 4.72 -4.73 -20.74
CA PHE A 152 5.08 -5.62 -19.64
C PHE A 152 5.37 -4.86 -18.34
N LEU A 153 6.02 -3.70 -18.41
CA LEU A 153 6.25 -2.87 -17.22
C LEU A 153 4.93 -2.33 -16.65
N ASN A 154 3.95 -2.05 -17.50
CA ASN A 154 2.64 -1.53 -17.10
C ASN A 154 1.70 -2.61 -16.56
N ASP A 155 1.95 -3.88 -16.90
CA ASP A 155 1.24 -5.04 -16.32
C ASP A 155 1.65 -5.35 -14.87
N ILE A 156 2.65 -4.65 -14.33
CA ILE A 156 3.05 -4.81 -12.93
C ILE A 156 1.92 -4.34 -12.04
N SER A 157 1.41 -5.29 -11.25
CA SER A 157 0.29 -5.04 -10.37
C SER A 157 0.70 -4.12 -9.23
N VAL A 158 -0.05 -3.04 -9.04
CA VAL A 158 0.06 -2.19 -7.86
C VAL A 158 -0.23 -3.04 -6.62
N PRO A 159 0.57 -2.94 -5.55
CA PRO A 159 0.26 -3.65 -4.31
C PRO A 159 -1.13 -3.25 -3.81
N THR A 160 -1.86 -4.22 -3.26
CA THR A 160 -3.18 -3.95 -2.67
C THR A 160 -3.01 -3.75 -1.17
N LEU A 161 -3.70 -2.74 -0.62
CA LEU A 161 -3.64 -2.42 0.80
C LEU A 161 -5.01 -2.61 1.44
N SER A 162 -5.02 -3.28 2.59
CA SER A 162 -6.18 -3.40 3.46
C SER A 162 -5.81 -2.89 4.84
N VAL A 163 -6.67 -2.06 5.44
CA VAL A 163 -6.39 -1.44 6.74
C VAL A 163 -7.51 -1.76 7.71
N THR A 164 -7.12 -2.30 8.86
CA THR A 164 -8.01 -2.65 9.96
C THR A 164 -7.65 -1.85 11.19
N ILE A 165 -8.65 -1.22 11.81
CA ILE A 165 -8.52 -0.51 13.08
C ILE A 165 -8.83 -1.52 14.19
N GLU A 166 -7.84 -1.85 15.00
CA GLU A 166 -7.93 -2.88 16.04
C GLU A 166 -8.52 -2.32 17.34
N SER A 167 -8.06 -1.13 17.76
CA SER A 167 -8.54 -0.48 18.98
C SER A 167 -8.39 1.03 18.94
N ILE A 168 -9.20 1.71 19.73
CA ILE A 168 -9.19 3.16 19.94
C ILE A 168 -9.15 3.40 21.46
N ASP A 169 -8.09 4.01 21.96
CA ASP A 169 -7.84 4.22 23.39
C ASP A 169 -7.60 5.70 23.71
N LEU A 170 -7.96 6.16 24.92
CA LEU A 170 -7.65 7.52 25.40
C LEU A 170 -6.19 7.61 25.88
N ALA A 171 -5.44 8.61 25.40
CA ALA A 171 -4.04 8.86 25.75
C ALA A 171 -3.76 10.34 26.04
N GLN A 172 -2.63 10.66 26.67
CA GLN A 172 -2.30 11.99 27.22
C GLN A 172 -2.35 13.16 26.20
N GLY A 173 -2.37 12.87 24.89
CA GLY A 173 -2.46 13.89 23.82
C GLY A 173 -3.62 13.70 22.83
N GLY A 174 -4.50 12.72 23.03
CA GLY A 174 -5.56 12.41 22.08
C GLY A 174 -6.08 10.98 22.13
N LEU A 175 -6.58 10.48 20.99
CA LEU A 175 -6.95 9.07 20.82
C LEU A 175 -5.80 8.31 20.17
N ASP A 176 -5.40 7.21 20.79
CA ASP A 176 -4.47 6.25 20.21
C ASP A 176 -5.25 5.21 19.39
N LEU A 177 -5.00 5.21 18.08
CA LEU A 177 -5.51 4.24 17.12
C LEU A 177 -4.45 3.16 16.90
N LYS A 178 -4.78 1.91 17.22
CA LYS A 178 -3.96 0.75 16.83
C LYS A 178 -4.51 0.20 15.53
N ASN A 179 -3.66 0.10 14.52
CA ASN A 179 -4.07 -0.34 13.18
C ASN A 179 -3.13 -1.43 12.67
N SER A 180 -3.70 -2.37 11.91
CA SER A 180 -2.97 -3.36 11.14
C SER A 180 -3.18 -3.09 9.65
N ILE A 181 -2.08 -2.94 8.92
CA ILE A 181 -2.09 -2.81 7.47
C ILE A 181 -1.59 -4.10 6.86
N GLU A 182 -2.38 -4.66 5.96
CA GLU A 182 -1.99 -5.77 5.10
C GLU A 182 -1.66 -5.22 3.71
N ILE A 183 -0.42 -5.46 3.27
CA ILE A 183 0.06 -5.09 1.94
C ILE A 183 0.29 -6.37 1.16
N SER A 184 -0.51 -6.61 0.11
CA SER A 184 -0.42 -7.82 -0.70
C SER A 184 0.25 -7.53 -2.04
N ASN A 185 1.25 -8.36 -2.37
CA ASN A 185 1.97 -8.33 -3.63
C ASN A 185 1.48 -9.45 -4.55
N LEU A 186 0.80 -9.10 -5.64
CA LEU A 186 0.31 -10.07 -6.63
C LEU A 186 1.38 -10.46 -7.66
N ASN A 187 2.52 -9.78 -7.67
CA ASN A 187 3.58 -10.01 -8.65
C ASN A 187 4.42 -11.23 -8.28
N THR A 188 5.11 -11.78 -9.28
CA THR A 188 6.02 -12.94 -9.15
C THR A 188 7.40 -12.58 -8.61
N PHE A 189 7.62 -11.34 -8.21
CA PHE A 189 8.87 -10.81 -7.69
C PHE A 189 8.60 -9.90 -6.48
N ASP A 190 9.62 -9.70 -5.66
CA ASP A 190 9.51 -8.88 -4.44
C ASP A 190 9.28 -7.40 -4.78
N ILE A 191 8.45 -6.74 -3.98
CA ILE A 191 8.23 -5.30 -4.02
C ILE A 191 8.79 -4.66 -2.76
N TYR A 192 9.43 -3.50 -2.90
CA TYR A 192 9.95 -2.71 -1.80
C TYR A 192 8.99 -1.55 -1.55
N ILE A 193 8.38 -1.49 -0.38
CA ILE A 193 7.52 -0.38 0.03
C ILE A 193 8.39 0.65 0.74
N ASP A 194 8.36 1.89 0.25
CA ASP A 194 8.98 3.01 0.93
C ASP A 194 8.14 3.44 2.15
N ASP A 195 8.49 4.56 2.77
CA ASP A 195 7.75 5.05 3.92
C ASP A 195 6.29 5.34 3.56
N ILE A 196 5.38 4.83 4.39
CA ILE A 196 3.94 4.97 4.22
C ILE A 196 3.49 6.15 5.06
N THR A 197 2.83 7.10 4.41
CA THR A 197 2.30 8.31 5.03
C THR A 197 0.82 8.14 5.32
N PHE A 198 0.41 8.50 6.53
CA PHE A 198 -0.97 8.59 6.95
C PHE A 198 -1.35 10.04 7.19
N GLU A 199 -2.53 10.39 6.71
CA GLU A 199 -3.17 11.67 7.02
C GLU A 199 -4.61 11.40 7.42
N ILE A 200 -4.98 11.85 8.62
CA ILE A 200 -6.32 11.67 9.16
C ILE A 200 -7.02 13.02 9.18
N LYS A 201 -8.16 13.10 8.50
CA LYS A 201 -8.99 14.29 8.37
C LYS A 201 -10.37 14.07 8.96
N SER A 202 -10.94 15.15 9.49
CA SER A 202 -12.38 15.21 9.78
C SER A 202 -13.21 15.37 8.50
N GLU A 203 -14.54 15.23 8.62
CA GLU A 203 -15.47 15.58 7.54
C GLU A 203 -15.40 17.06 7.06
N THR A 204 -14.70 17.93 7.79
CA THR A 204 -14.47 19.34 7.42
C THR A 204 -13.12 19.59 6.76
N ASP A 205 -12.42 18.53 6.34
CA ASP A 205 -11.05 18.54 5.79
C ASP A 205 -9.96 19.05 6.76
N LYS A 206 -10.31 19.29 8.03
CA LYS A 206 -9.31 19.60 9.06
C LYS A 206 -8.47 18.36 9.37
N VAL A 207 -7.15 18.51 9.26
CA VAL A 207 -6.16 17.47 9.65
C VAL A 207 -6.12 17.37 11.17
N ILE A 208 -6.36 16.16 11.68
CA ILE A 208 -6.44 15.84 13.11
C ILE A 208 -5.39 14.80 13.55
N GLY A 209 -4.62 14.26 12.61
CA GLY A 209 -3.48 13.40 12.89
C GLY A 209 -2.70 13.09 11.62
N ASN A 210 -1.41 12.82 11.78
CA ASN A 210 -0.52 12.38 10.72
C ASN A 210 0.54 11.43 11.29
N ALA A 211 1.04 10.54 10.44
CA ALA A 211 2.17 9.69 10.79
C ALA A 211 2.91 9.20 9.56
N ILE A 212 4.13 8.75 9.80
CA ILE A 212 4.94 8.04 8.81
C ILE A 212 5.37 6.74 9.46
N ILE A 213 5.17 5.63 8.76
CA ILE A 213 5.68 4.32 9.15
C ILE A 213 6.66 3.82 8.10
N ASN A 214 7.70 3.13 8.57
CA ASN A 214 8.64 2.52 7.67
C ASN A 214 7.93 1.40 6.90
N GLY A 215 8.13 1.37 5.59
CA GLY A 215 7.73 0.26 4.75
C GLY A 215 8.62 -0.97 4.95
N GLY A 216 8.67 -1.82 3.93
CA GLY A 216 9.40 -3.07 4.00
C GLY A 216 9.38 -3.83 2.68
N ILE A 217 9.92 -5.05 2.70
CA ILE A 217 9.90 -5.94 1.53
C ILE A 217 8.63 -6.78 1.61
N VAL A 218 7.83 -6.75 0.54
CA VAL A 218 6.69 -7.63 0.34
C VAL A 218 7.13 -8.73 -0.62
N PRO A 219 7.31 -9.98 -0.15
CA PRO A 219 7.76 -11.07 -1.01
C PRO A 219 6.82 -11.32 -2.18
N ALA A 220 7.34 -11.97 -3.23
CA ALA A 220 6.55 -12.42 -4.37
C ALA A 220 5.33 -13.26 -3.95
N LYS A 221 4.13 -12.89 -4.44
CA LYS A 221 2.85 -13.58 -4.15
C LYS A 221 2.53 -13.74 -2.67
N ASP A 222 2.99 -12.81 -1.83
CA ASP A 222 2.82 -12.86 -0.38
C ASP A 222 2.30 -11.53 0.17
N ILE A 223 2.11 -11.49 1.48
CA ILE A 223 1.63 -10.32 2.23
C ILE A 223 2.67 -9.83 3.24
N LEU A 224 2.68 -8.52 3.48
CA LEU A 224 3.38 -7.89 4.58
C LEU A 224 2.34 -7.29 5.54
N LEU A 225 2.44 -7.68 6.82
CA LEU A 225 1.63 -7.11 7.88
C LEU A 225 2.43 -6.04 8.64
N VAL A 226 1.92 -4.82 8.67
CA VAL A 226 2.52 -3.70 9.38
C VAL A 226 1.58 -3.22 10.47
N GLN A 227 2.02 -3.34 11.72
CA GLN A 227 1.32 -2.79 12.87
C GLN A 227 1.75 -1.35 13.10
N SER A 228 0.78 -0.46 13.27
CA SER A 228 1.03 0.96 13.50
C SER A 228 0.18 1.47 14.66
N LYS A 229 0.74 2.42 15.39
CA LYS A 229 0.04 3.18 16.42
C LYS A 229 0.04 4.65 16.01
N LEU A 230 -1.16 5.20 15.83
CA LEU A 230 -1.37 6.57 15.40
C LEU A 230 -2.04 7.33 16.55
N THR A 231 -1.63 8.56 16.82
CA THR A 231 -2.32 9.42 17.79
C THR A 231 -3.05 10.52 17.02
N VAL A 232 -4.35 10.66 17.26
CA VAL A 232 -5.19 11.75 16.73
C VAL A 232 -5.63 12.68 17.84
N LEU A 233 -5.81 13.96 17.55
CA LEU A 233 -6.24 14.96 18.54
C LEU A 233 -7.59 14.61 19.18
N PHE A 234 -7.84 14.96 20.44
CA PHE A 234 -9.14 14.75 21.10
C PHE A 234 -10.32 15.38 20.37
N GLU A 235 -10.06 16.47 19.64
CA GLU A 235 -11.07 17.10 18.79
C GLU A 235 -11.67 16.13 17.77
N SER A 236 -10.99 15.02 17.45
CA SER A 236 -11.54 13.91 16.68
C SER A 236 -12.87 13.38 17.22
N LEU A 237 -13.07 13.41 18.55
CA LEU A 237 -14.33 13.03 19.20
C LEU A 237 -15.49 14.00 18.87
N ASN A 238 -15.24 15.18 18.31
CA ASN A 238 -16.32 16.10 17.93
C ASN A 238 -16.96 15.77 16.58
N PHE A 239 -16.41 14.81 15.85
CA PHE A 239 -16.81 14.45 14.50
C PHE A 239 -17.47 13.07 14.49
N GLU A 240 -18.40 12.84 13.56
CA GLU A 240 -19.06 11.54 13.41
C GLU A 240 -18.14 10.54 12.68
N MET A 241 -17.34 11.03 11.73
CA MET A 241 -16.53 10.19 10.87
C MET A 241 -15.19 10.85 10.56
N LEU A 242 -14.12 10.07 10.62
CA LEU A 242 -12.80 10.49 10.15
C LEU A 242 -12.46 9.76 8.85
N THR A 243 -11.66 10.41 8.03
CA THR A 243 -11.11 9.83 6.81
C THR A 243 -9.61 9.68 6.99
N MET A 244 -9.08 8.48 6.78
CA MET A 244 -7.66 8.19 6.82
C MET A 244 -7.18 7.95 5.38
N ASP A 245 -6.37 8.88 4.90
CA ASP A 245 -5.66 8.78 3.62
C ASP A 245 -4.30 8.13 3.88
N ILE A 246 -4.00 7.08 3.11
CA ILE A 246 -2.79 6.26 3.25
C ILE A 246 -2.10 6.24 1.91
N SER A 247 -0.91 6.81 1.85
CA SER A 247 -0.17 6.95 0.60
C SER A 247 1.28 6.56 0.75
N GLY A 248 1.89 6.14 -0.35
CA GLY A 248 3.29 5.77 -0.39
C GLY A 248 3.69 5.33 -1.79
N ASN A 249 4.97 4.98 -1.93
CA ASN A 249 5.52 4.49 -3.18
C ASN A 249 6.04 3.07 -2.99
N ALA A 250 5.72 2.22 -3.95
CA ALA A 250 6.26 0.88 -4.09
C ALA A 250 7.33 0.89 -5.18
N ARG A 251 8.45 0.21 -4.95
CA ARG A 251 9.54 0.05 -5.90
C ARG A 251 9.60 -1.41 -6.34
N ALA A 252 9.31 -1.63 -7.61
CA ALA A 252 9.52 -2.91 -8.28
C ALA A 252 10.90 -2.92 -8.89
N LYS A 253 11.77 -3.82 -8.42
CA LYS A 253 13.09 -4.00 -9.01
C LYS A 253 13.03 -5.07 -10.09
N ILE A 254 13.38 -4.70 -11.31
CA ILE A 254 13.19 -5.49 -12.53
C ILE A 254 14.54 -5.53 -13.25
N ALA A 255 15.24 -6.65 -13.17
CA ALA A 255 16.53 -6.86 -13.82
C ALA A 255 17.53 -5.69 -13.61
N GLY A 256 17.56 -5.15 -12.39
CA GLY A 256 18.39 -4.02 -12.01
C GLY A 256 17.82 -2.61 -12.28
N PHE A 257 16.64 -2.48 -12.88
CA PHE A 257 15.89 -1.23 -13.01
C PHE A 257 14.86 -1.09 -11.88
N ASP A 258 14.75 0.09 -11.28
CA ASP A 258 13.77 0.36 -10.23
C ASP A 258 12.58 1.14 -10.83
N LYS A 259 11.40 0.52 -10.86
CA LYS A 259 10.14 1.17 -11.23
C LYS A 259 9.41 1.61 -9.98
N GLU A 260 9.10 2.90 -9.90
CA GLU A 260 8.27 3.47 -8.84
C GLU A 260 6.78 3.35 -9.20
N ILE A 261 5.99 2.93 -8.23
CA ILE A 261 4.56 2.64 -8.34
C ILE A 261 3.87 3.32 -7.16
N PRO A 262 3.26 4.51 -7.36
CA PRO A 262 2.54 5.18 -6.28
C PRO A 262 1.27 4.40 -5.94
N PHE A 263 0.92 4.36 -4.66
CA PHE A 263 -0.36 3.84 -4.19
C PHE A 263 -1.01 4.83 -3.22
N ASN A 264 -2.34 4.82 -3.21
CA ASN A 264 -3.15 5.57 -2.27
C ASN A 264 -4.41 4.77 -1.93
N VAL A 265 -4.70 4.63 -0.64
CA VAL A 265 -5.93 4.02 -0.12
C VAL A 265 -6.56 4.97 0.88
N GLN A 266 -7.87 5.08 0.80
CA GLN A 266 -8.67 5.85 1.73
C GLN A 266 -9.56 4.91 2.53
N THR A 267 -9.59 5.08 3.85
CA THR A 267 -10.50 4.35 4.74
C THR A 267 -11.25 5.31 5.67
N LYS A 268 -12.38 4.84 6.20
CA LYS A 268 -13.24 5.61 7.10
C LYS A 268 -13.14 5.05 8.51
N ILE A 269 -12.97 5.95 9.48
CA ILE A 269 -12.94 5.65 10.91
C ILE A 269 -14.26 6.11 11.51
N VAL A 270 -14.98 5.19 12.13
CA VAL A 270 -16.12 5.55 12.97
C VAL A 270 -15.58 5.98 14.32
N VAL A 271 -15.90 7.20 14.72
CA VAL A 271 -15.49 7.74 16.02
C VAL A 271 -16.35 7.11 17.11
N PRO A 272 -15.75 6.52 18.16
CA PRO A 272 -16.52 5.95 19.26
C PRO A 272 -17.15 7.04 20.12
N ASP A 273 -18.28 6.70 20.76
CA ASP A 273 -18.90 7.56 21.75
C ASP A 273 -18.05 7.60 23.03
N LEU A 274 -17.86 8.80 23.59
CA LEU A 274 -17.11 9.00 24.83
C LEU A 274 -17.72 8.21 25.99
N GLU A 275 -19.05 8.09 26.02
CA GLU A 275 -19.76 7.32 27.03
C GLU A 275 -19.35 5.84 27.02
N ASP A 276 -19.23 5.23 25.84
CA ASP A 276 -18.78 3.85 25.69
C ASP A 276 -17.34 3.65 26.20
N ILE A 277 -16.47 4.65 25.99
CA ILE A 277 -15.09 4.60 26.48
C ILE A 277 -15.03 4.76 28.01
N LEU A 278 -15.71 5.79 28.54
CA LEU A 278 -15.67 6.17 29.96
C LEU A 278 -16.42 5.20 30.90
N LEU A 279 -17.45 4.52 30.37
CA LEU A 279 -18.27 3.56 31.11
C LEU A 279 -17.96 2.11 30.74
N SER A 280 -16.89 1.86 29.96
CA SER A 280 -16.46 0.52 29.62
C SER A 280 -16.16 -0.33 30.86
N LYS A 281 -16.59 -1.60 30.84
CA LYS A 281 -16.48 -2.53 31.98
C LYS A 281 -15.04 -2.83 32.40
N SER A 282 -14.07 -2.59 31.52
CA SER A 282 -12.65 -2.89 31.76
C SER A 282 -11.95 -1.88 32.66
N SER A 283 -12.45 -0.64 32.77
CA SER A 283 -11.83 0.42 33.58
C SER A 283 -12.85 1.49 33.98
N PRO A 284 -13.85 1.19 34.84
CA PRO A 284 -14.89 2.14 35.17
C PRO A 284 -14.33 3.36 35.92
N THR A 285 -14.86 4.54 35.61
CA THR A 285 -14.70 5.73 36.46
C THR A 285 -15.36 5.47 37.81
N LEU A 286 -14.62 5.62 38.91
CA LEU A 286 -15.17 5.44 40.25
C LEU A 286 -15.77 6.76 40.74
N ILE A 287 -17.09 6.76 40.90
CA ILE A 287 -17.86 7.89 41.41
C ILE A 287 -18.42 7.47 42.77
N SER A 288 -18.29 8.33 43.78
CA SER A 288 -18.87 8.10 45.10
C SER A 288 -19.64 9.34 45.58
N ILE A 289 -20.68 9.11 46.36
CA ILE A 289 -21.47 10.16 47.00
C ILE A 289 -21.54 9.88 48.50
N LYS A 290 -21.12 10.87 49.29
CA LYS A 290 -21.17 10.83 50.75
C LYS A 290 -22.16 11.87 51.26
N LEU A 291 -22.98 11.47 52.23
CA LEU A 291 -23.94 12.34 52.90
C LEU A 291 -23.60 12.42 54.38
N ASP A 292 -23.39 13.63 54.90
CA ASP A 292 -23.26 13.90 56.33
C ASP A 292 -24.33 14.91 56.77
N GLU A 293 -24.92 14.73 57.94
CA GLU A 293 -26.02 15.57 58.44
C GLU A 293 -25.66 16.37 59.70
N LYS A 294 -26.26 17.57 59.82
CA LYS A 294 -26.24 18.38 61.04
C LYS A 294 -27.62 18.94 61.33
N PHE A 295 -28.17 18.63 62.50
CA PHE A 295 -29.44 19.18 62.95
C PHE A 295 -29.30 20.65 63.35
N THR A 296 -30.25 21.47 62.91
CA THR A 296 -30.31 22.92 63.21
C THR A 296 -31.74 23.32 63.55
N LEU A 297 -31.95 24.48 64.18
CA LEU A 297 -33.30 24.98 64.46
C LEU A 297 -34.15 25.21 63.21
N LYS A 298 -33.54 25.39 62.03
CA LYS A 298 -34.25 25.66 60.77
C LYS A 298 -34.55 24.38 59.97
N GLY A 299 -33.99 23.24 60.36
CA GLY A 299 -34.05 21.99 59.59
C GLY A 299 -32.77 21.17 59.70
N ILE A 300 -32.66 20.15 58.84
CA ILE A 300 -31.45 19.33 58.72
C ILE A 300 -30.57 19.95 57.64
N LEU A 301 -29.33 20.26 57.99
CA LEU A 301 -28.31 20.70 57.05
C LEU A 301 -27.52 19.49 56.58
N PHE A 302 -27.66 19.13 55.31
CA PHE A 302 -26.91 18.07 54.67
C PHE A 302 -25.65 18.61 54.00
N TYR A 303 -24.54 17.92 54.21
CA TYR A 303 -23.28 18.08 53.51
C TYR A 303 -23.16 16.92 52.54
N VAL A 304 -23.32 17.21 51.24
CA VAL A 304 -23.17 16.20 50.20
C VAL A 304 -21.80 16.36 49.58
N THR A 305 -21.00 15.30 49.61
CA THR A 305 -19.71 15.26 48.95
C THR A 305 -19.76 14.29 47.78
N LEU A 306 -19.52 14.79 46.58
CA LEU A 306 -19.24 13.98 45.40
C LEU A 306 -17.73 13.84 45.26
N GLU A 307 -17.27 12.60 45.07
CA GLU A 307 -15.89 12.27 44.76
C GLU A 307 -15.86 11.51 43.43
N VAL A 308 -14.99 11.95 42.52
CA VAL A 308 -14.77 11.25 41.25
C VAL A 308 -13.30 10.95 41.08
N PHE A 309 -12.96 9.67 41.19
CA PHE A 309 -11.62 9.18 40.98
C PHE A 309 -11.39 8.86 39.51
N ASN A 310 -10.37 9.50 38.94
CA ASN A 310 -10.04 9.40 37.54
C ASN A 310 -8.96 8.35 37.30
N ASN A 311 -9.38 7.21 36.72
CA ASN A 311 -8.52 6.10 36.32
C ASN A 311 -7.86 6.27 34.94
N TYR A 312 -8.20 7.35 34.22
CA TYR A 312 -7.69 7.59 32.88
C TYR A 312 -6.42 8.43 32.90
N ASN A 313 -5.62 8.32 31.84
CA ASN A 313 -4.40 9.10 31.63
C ASN A 313 -4.68 10.52 31.08
N ILE A 314 -5.89 11.03 31.29
CA ILE A 314 -6.38 12.32 30.80
C ILE A 314 -7.18 12.99 31.91
N ASP A 315 -7.24 14.31 31.94
CA ASP A 315 -8.07 15.03 32.92
C ASP A 315 -9.55 14.92 32.54
N LEU A 316 -10.41 14.66 33.54
CA LEU A 316 -11.86 14.60 33.37
C LEU A 316 -12.52 15.83 33.99
N VAL A 317 -13.53 16.36 33.31
CA VAL A 317 -14.32 17.50 33.77
C VAL A 317 -15.78 17.09 33.88
N ILE A 318 -16.36 17.28 35.06
CA ILE A 318 -17.77 17.04 35.34
C ILE A 318 -18.49 18.37 35.39
N ARG A 319 -19.45 18.54 34.49
CA ARG A 319 -20.22 19.77 34.28
C ARG A 319 -21.70 19.55 34.60
N ASP A 320 -22.44 20.65 34.66
CA ASP A 320 -23.89 20.67 34.84
C ASP A 320 -24.36 19.88 36.06
N ILE A 321 -23.58 19.96 37.14
CA ILE A 321 -23.80 19.14 38.32
C ILE A 321 -25.03 19.63 39.07
N THR A 322 -25.95 18.71 39.35
CA THR A 322 -27.11 18.95 40.21
C THR A 322 -27.10 17.96 41.36
N ILE A 323 -27.27 18.45 42.58
CA ILE A 323 -27.39 17.59 43.77
C ILE A 323 -28.78 17.76 44.38
N GLY A 324 -29.48 16.63 44.53
CA GLY A 324 -30.79 16.55 45.16
C GLY A 324 -30.77 15.70 46.42
N ILE A 325 -31.55 16.10 47.42
CA ILE A 325 -31.90 15.30 48.59
C ILE A 325 -33.37 14.90 48.46
N TYR A 326 -33.63 13.62 48.63
CA TYR A 326 -34.95 13.01 48.49
C TYR A 326 -35.33 12.27 49.76
N SER A 327 -36.61 12.34 50.13
CA SER A 327 -37.22 11.39 51.06
C SER A 327 -37.72 10.19 50.27
N VAL A 328 -37.35 8.99 50.69
CA VAL A 328 -37.81 7.73 50.12
C VAL A 328 -38.93 7.18 51.00
N ILE A 329 -40.12 6.99 50.43
CA ILE A 329 -41.31 6.52 51.13
C ILE A 329 -42.01 5.50 50.23
N ASN A 330 -42.12 4.25 50.68
CA ASN A 330 -42.71 3.15 49.90
C ASN A 330 -42.11 3.10 48.48
N ASP A 331 -40.78 3.11 48.38
CA ASP A 331 -39.99 3.11 47.13
C ASP A 331 -40.19 4.33 46.20
N ASN A 332 -40.93 5.35 46.64
CA ASN A 332 -41.10 6.59 45.87
C ASN A 332 -40.16 7.69 46.39
N ASN A 333 -39.45 8.33 45.46
CA ASN A 333 -38.50 9.39 45.74
C ASN A 333 -39.16 10.77 45.65
N TYR A 334 -39.23 11.49 46.77
CA TYR A 334 -39.77 12.85 46.81
C TYR A 334 -38.65 13.85 47.06
N LEU A 335 -38.46 14.80 46.15
CA LEU A 335 -37.44 15.83 46.27
C LEU A 335 -37.77 16.78 47.44
N ILE A 336 -36.86 16.88 48.40
CA ILE A 336 -37.01 17.71 49.60
C ILE A 336 -35.97 18.85 49.68
N GLY A 337 -34.86 18.75 48.97
CA GLY A 337 -33.89 19.83 48.82
C GLY A 337 -33.04 19.65 47.57
N GLU A 338 -32.53 20.74 47.01
CA GLU A 338 -31.72 20.73 45.80
C GLU A 338 -30.70 21.88 45.82
N ASN A 339 -29.62 21.72 45.06
CA ASN A 339 -28.69 22.78 44.75
C ASN A 339 -28.30 22.71 43.26
N HIS A 340 -28.52 23.83 42.56
CA HIS A 340 -28.25 23.99 41.12
C HIS A 340 -27.01 24.84 40.83
N ASN A 341 -26.48 25.56 41.82
CA ASN A 341 -25.33 26.45 41.63
C ASN A 341 -24.07 25.75 42.11
N ILE A 342 -23.66 24.75 41.35
CA ILE A 342 -22.52 23.89 41.65
C ILE A 342 -21.42 24.15 40.62
N SER A 343 -20.19 24.33 41.09
CA SER A 343 -19.02 24.45 40.23
C SER A 343 -18.63 23.10 39.62
N ASP A 344 -18.06 23.13 38.42
CA ASP A 344 -17.49 21.94 37.78
C ASP A 344 -16.46 21.24 38.68
N ILE A 345 -16.41 19.91 38.57
CA ILE A 345 -15.36 19.09 39.21
C ILE A 345 -14.31 18.78 38.16
N ILE A 346 -13.06 19.14 38.44
CA ILE A 346 -11.91 18.74 37.63
C ILE A 346 -11.20 17.62 38.38
N SER A 347 -11.13 16.44 37.77
CA SER A 347 -10.43 15.29 38.30
C SER A 347 -9.17 15.03 37.47
N LYS A 348 -8.00 15.33 38.04
CA LYS A 348 -6.71 15.17 37.33
C LYS A 348 -6.33 13.70 37.22
N VAL A 349 -5.48 13.38 36.25
CA VAL A 349 -4.93 12.03 36.03
C VAL A 349 -4.54 11.35 37.34
N GLY A 350 -5.12 10.18 37.62
CA GLY A 350 -4.81 9.34 38.78
C GLY A 350 -5.19 9.95 40.13
N THR A 351 -6.02 10.98 40.16
CA THR A 351 -6.46 11.66 41.40
C THR A 351 -7.99 11.67 41.52
N SER A 352 -8.47 12.06 42.70
CA SER A 352 -9.88 12.33 42.96
C SER A 352 -10.18 13.81 42.83
N GLY A 353 -11.22 14.15 42.08
CA GLY A 353 -11.89 15.44 42.13
C GLY A 353 -12.98 15.41 43.21
N TYR A 354 -13.14 16.51 43.95
CA TYR A 354 -14.10 16.62 45.04
C TYR A 354 -15.00 17.84 44.89
N LEU A 355 -16.27 17.66 45.24
CA LEU A 355 -17.23 18.74 45.44
C LEU A 355 -17.99 18.50 46.73
N THR A 356 -18.01 19.50 47.61
CA THR A 356 -18.87 19.49 48.79
C THR A 356 -19.87 20.63 48.72
N CYS A 357 -21.16 20.31 48.75
CA CYS A 357 -22.23 21.28 48.78
C CYS A 357 -23.05 21.16 50.08
N LYS A 358 -23.75 22.23 50.45
CA LYS A 358 -24.63 22.27 51.62
C LYS A 358 -26.07 22.46 51.19
N ILE A 359 -26.96 21.59 51.65
CA ILE A 359 -28.40 21.66 51.35
C ILE A 359 -29.16 21.70 52.68
N LEU A 360 -29.83 22.83 52.96
CA LEU A 360 -30.71 22.94 54.12
C LEU A 360 -32.10 22.43 53.75
N VAL A 361 -32.53 21.35 54.39
CA VAL A 361 -33.89 20.82 54.26
C VAL A 361 -34.72 21.25 55.48
N PRO A 362 -35.71 22.14 55.30
CA PRO A 362 -36.56 22.58 56.40
C PRO A 362 -37.34 21.42 57.02
N TYR A 363 -37.56 21.46 58.34
CA TYR A 363 -38.37 20.46 59.02
C TYR A 363 -39.79 20.35 58.45
N SER A 364 -40.36 21.43 57.92
CA SER A 364 -41.68 21.40 57.26
C SER A 364 -41.72 20.53 56.00
N LYS A 365 -40.58 20.27 55.35
CA LYS A 365 -40.49 19.35 54.22
C LYS A 365 -40.27 17.90 54.67
N LEU A 366 -39.54 17.69 55.78
CA LEU A 366 -39.28 16.36 56.36
C LEU A 366 -40.48 15.82 57.15
N LEU A 367 -41.13 16.66 57.94
CA LEU A 367 -42.21 16.30 58.87
C LEU A 367 -43.53 15.94 58.17
N LYS A 368 -43.69 16.31 56.89
CA LYS A 368 -44.87 15.94 56.11
C LYS A 368 -45.09 14.43 56.06
N ASN A 369 -44.01 13.64 56.17
CA ASN A 369 -44.03 12.19 55.98
C ASN A 369 -43.21 11.42 57.04
N ILE A 370 -43.01 11.97 58.25
CA ILE A 370 -42.03 11.43 59.21
C ILE A 370 -42.37 10.01 59.72
N GLY A 371 -43.64 9.62 59.67
CA GLY A 371 -44.11 8.29 60.09
C GLY A 371 -43.95 7.20 59.03
N SER A 372 -43.60 7.56 57.80
CA SER A 372 -43.46 6.64 56.65
C SER A 372 -42.13 6.83 55.91
N LEU A 373 -41.17 7.53 56.53
CA LEU A 373 -39.87 7.79 55.93
C LEU A 373 -38.98 6.54 56.08
N ASP A 374 -38.62 5.93 54.96
CA ASP A 374 -37.76 4.73 54.96
C ASP A 374 -36.28 5.14 54.91
N TRP A 375 -35.92 6.03 53.98
CA TRP A 375 -34.54 6.47 53.74
C TRP A 375 -34.48 7.94 53.32
N ILE A 376 -33.31 8.55 53.51
CA ILE A 376 -32.91 9.74 52.78
C ILE A 376 -31.99 9.31 51.65
N MET A 377 -32.28 9.77 50.44
CA MET A 377 -31.41 9.54 49.28
C MET A 377 -30.77 10.87 48.88
N ALA A 378 -29.45 10.87 48.75
CA ALA A 378 -28.73 11.90 48.00
C ALA A 378 -28.57 11.40 46.55
N SER A 379 -28.91 12.22 45.57
CA SER A 379 -28.60 11.97 44.16
C SER A 379 -27.71 13.09 43.63
N GLY A 380 -26.63 12.72 42.96
CA GLY A 380 -25.78 13.61 42.19
C GLY A 380 -25.90 13.26 40.71
N VAL A 381 -26.27 14.22 39.89
CA VAL A 381 -26.34 14.09 38.43
C VAL A 381 -25.33 15.04 37.81
N GLY A 382 -24.68 14.63 36.72
CA GLY A 382 -23.75 15.49 35.98
C GLY A 382 -23.38 14.90 34.62
N ARG A 383 -22.53 15.63 33.90
CA ARG A 383 -21.99 15.22 32.60
C ARG A 383 -20.47 15.16 32.67
N VAL A 384 -19.89 13.98 32.46
CA VAL A 384 -18.43 13.80 32.39
C VAL A 384 -17.97 14.04 30.96
N SER A 385 -16.95 14.87 30.79
CA SER A 385 -16.37 15.24 29.51
C SER A 385 -14.84 15.34 29.61
N ILE A 386 -14.19 15.51 28.47
CA ILE A 386 -12.79 15.92 28.38
C ILE A 386 -12.79 17.42 28.02
N GLU A 387 -11.80 18.17 28.48
CA GLU A 387 -11.70 19.58 28.08
C GLU A 387 -11.43 19.71 26.57
N GLY A 388 -12.15 20.60 25.89
CA GLY A 388 -12.00 20.84 24.46
C GLY A 388 -12.81 19.93 23.52
N ILE A 389 -13.65 19.05 24.06
CA ILE A 389 -14.61 18.25 23.27
C ILE A 389 -16.06 18.56 23.66
N ASN A 390 -16.97 18.31 22.72
CA ASN A 390 -18.41 18.54 22.83
C ASN A 390 -19.16 17.29 23.30
N GLN A 391 -18.53 16.12 23.27
CA GLN A 391 -19.12 14.89 23.80
C GLN A 391 -19.07 14.85 25.32
N SER A 392 -20.10 14.24 25.92
CA SER A 392 -20.19 14.03 27.37
C SER A 392 -20.96 12.76 27.69
N ALA A 393 -20.52 12.02 28.71
CA ALA A 393 -21.24 10.90 29.29
C ALA A 393 -22.16 11.38 30.41
N PHE A 394 -23.42 10.95 30.41
CA PHE A 394 -24.32 11.22 31.52
C PHE A 394 -24.00 10.32 32.71
N ILE A 395 -23.91 10.92 33.90
CA ILE A 395 -23.72 10.16 35.14
C ILE A 395 -24.80 10.53 36.16
N GLU A 396 -25.34 9.50 36.80
CA GLU A 396 -26.14 9.65 38.01
C GLU A 396 -25.60 8.70 39.09
N ILE A 397 -25.37 9.24 40.27
CA ILE A 397 -25.03 8.46 41.46
C ILE A 397 -26.02 8.71 42.58
N ARG A 398 -26.45 7.63 43.23
CA ARG A 398 -27.39 7.67 44.36
C ARG A 398 -26.77 7.02 45.58
N GLY A 399 -26.87 7.71 46.72
CA GLY A 399 -26.49 7.21 48.02
C GLY A 399 -27.70 7.24 48.95
N TYR A 400 -27.95 6.12 49.64
CA TYR A 400 -29.04 6.01 50.61
C TYR A 400 -28.47 6.07 52.03
N HIS A 401 -29.12 6.85 52.88
CA HIS A 401 -28.75 7.04 54.28
C HIS A 401 -29.98 6.86 55.16
N SER A 402 -29.82 6.08 56.23
CA SER A 402 -30.86 5.96 57.25
C SER A 402 -30.76 7.15 58.20
N LEU A 403 -31.83 7.94 58.32
CA LEU A 403 -31.94 8.90 59.41
C LEU A 403 -32.33 8.15 60.68
N HIS A 404 -31.39 8.02 61.61
CA HIS A 404 -31.69 7.67 63.00
C HIS A 404 -31.57 8.92 63.86
N PRO A 405 -32.62 9.77 63.94
CA PRO A 405 -32.58 11.03 64.68
C PRO A 405 -32.39 10.86 66.20
N PHE A 406 -32.44 9.62 66.72
CA PHE A 406 -32.23 9.29 68.12
C PHE A 406 -31.42 8.00 68.24
N ARG A 407 -30.11 8.15 68.46
CA ARG A 407 -29.27 7.13 69.09
C ARG A 407 -28.53 7.75 70.26
#